data_AF-J4XDF6-F1
#
_entry.id   AF-J4XDF6-F1
#
_cell.length_a   1.000
_cell.length_b   1.000
_cell.length_c   1.000
_cell.angle_alpha   90.00
_cell.angle_beta   90.00
_cell.angle_gamma   90.00
#
_symmetry.space_group_name_H-M   'P 1'
#
loop_
_entity.id
_entity.type
_entity.pdbx_description
1 polymer ?
#
loop_
_entity_poly.entity_id
_entity_poly.type
_entity_poly.pdbx_seq_one_letter_code
_entity_poly.pdbx_strand_id
1 'polypeptide(L)'
;MTSYGINACPPLLVGVGVGTSIDVASLLSKKALMRPLGSKNSNERAALTEKLLEDGINKIGLGPQGMSGASSVMGVHIENCARHPSVIAVAVNVGCWSHRKGHIVWDADLNFDVKSHKEFAL
;
A
#
# COMPACT_ATOMS: atom_id res chain seq x y z
N MET A 1 2.93 -7.85 -18.57
CA MET A 1 2.21 -6.57 -18.39
C MET A 1 1.41 -6.34 -19.65
N THR A 2 0.12 -6.01 -19.58
CA THR A 2 -0.65 -5.68 -20.79
C THR A 2 -0.27 -4.28 -21.27
N SER A 3 -0.67 -3.88 -22.47
CA SER A 3 -0.50 -2.49 -22.96
C SER A 3 -1.16 -1.45 -22.05
N TYR A 4 -2.15 -1.87 -21.25
CA TYR A 4 -2.94 -1.02 -20.35
C TYR A 4 -2.50 -1.15 -18.87
N GLY A 5 -1.41 -1.87 -18.61
CA GLY A 5 -0.86 -2.05 -17.26
C GLY A 5 -1.24 -3.39 -16.61
N ILE A 6 -1.39 -3.37 -15.28
CA ILE A 6 -1.73 -4.54 -14.47
C ILE A 6 -3.25 -4.71 -14.38
N ASN A 7 -3.73 -5.95 -14.40
CA ASN A 7 -5.16 -6.29 -14.29
C ASN A 7 -5.65 -6.14 -12.84
N ALA A 8 -5.62 -4.91 -12.32
CA ALA A 8 -6.07 -4.57 -10.97
C ALA A 8 -6.80 -3.22 -10.94
N CYS A 9 -7.46 -2.83 -12.04
CA CYS A 9 -8.29 -1.62 -12.16
C CYS A 9 -7.64 -0.37 -11.53
N PRO A 10 -6.57 0.17 -12.13
CA PRO A 10 -5.93 1.40 -11.63
C PRO A 10 -6.95 2.56 -11.52
N PRO A 11 -6.74 3.54 -10.61
CA PRO A 11 -5.49 3.81 -9.91
C PRO A 11 -5.20 2.81 -8.78
N LEU A 12 -3.96 2.36 -8.70
CA LEU A 12 -3.55 1.30 -7.79
C LEU A 12 -3.31 1.83 -6.38
N LEU A 13 -3.55 1.00 -5.36
CA LEU A 13 -2.80 1.09 -4.12
C LEU A 13 -1.66 0.10 -4.17
N VAL A 14 -0.44 0.52 -3.84
CA VAL A 14 0.71 -0.38 -3.84
C VAL A 14 1.23 -0.53 -2.42
N GLY A 15 1.21 -1.76 -1.91
CA GLY A 15 1.80 -2.14 -0.65
C GLY A 15 3.09 -2.90 -0.90
N VAL A 16 4.19 -2.44 -0.31
CA VAL A 16 5.50 -3.10 -0.40
C VAL A 16 5.92 -3.56 0.98
N GLY A 17 6.31 -4.81 1.09
CA GLY A 17 6.81 -5.43 2.31
C GLY A 17 8.27 -5.81 2.15
N VAL A 18 9.11 -5.43 3.12
CA VAL A 18 10.55 -5.77 3.12
C VAL A 18 10.89 -6.52 4.41
N GLY A 19 11.49 -7.71 4.30
CA GLY A 19 11.84 -8.53 5.45
C GLY A 19 12.89 -9.60 5.17
N THR A 20 13.05 -10.55 6.11
CA THR A 20 13.98 -11.69 5.98
C THR A 20 13.45 -12.75 5.01
N SER A 21 12.23 -13.24 5.24
CA SER A 21 11.61 -14.31 4.46
C SER A 21 10.47 -13.78 3.59
N ILE A 22 10.12 -14.54 2.56
CA ILE A 22 9.02 -14.17 1.66
C ILE A 22 7.68 -14.14 2.39
N ASP A 23 7.47 -14.99 3.39
CA ASP A 23 6.24 -15.01 4.20
C ASP A 23 6.05 -13.70 4.96
N VAL A 24 7.12 -13.24 5.62
CA VAL A 24 7.11 -11.98 6.37
C VAL A 24 6.95 -10.80 5.41
N ALA A 25 7.68 -10.78 4.30
CA ALA A 25 7.56 -9.73 3.30
C ALA A 25 6.12 -9.65 2.75
N SER A 26 5.49 -10.80 2.45
CA SER A 26 4.12 -10.87 1.93
C SER A 26 3.08 -10.41 2.95
N LEU A 27 3.28 -10.73 4.23
CA LEU A 27 2.43 -10.21 5.30
C LEU A 27 2.55 -8.69 5.41
N LEU A 28 3.78 -8.17 5.38
CA LEU A 28 4.05 -6.74 5.47
C LEU A 28 3.50 -5.96 4.26
N SER A 29 3.62 -6.48 3.04
CA SER A 29 3.04 -5.84 1.84
C SER A 29 1.52 -5.74 1.93
N LYS A 30 0.85 -6.78 2.44
CA LYS A 30 -0.60 -6.73 2.70
C LYS A 30 -0.95 -5.76 3.81
N LYS A 31 -0.17 -5.71 4.90
CA LYS A 31 -0.35 -4.74 5.98
C LYS A 31 -0.19 -3.30 5.49
N ALA A 32 0.75 -3.05 4.58
CA ALA A 32 0.96 -1.74 3.97
C ALA A 32 -0.30 -1.23 3.23
N LEU A 33 -1.03 -2.10 2.53
CA LEU A 33 -2.31 -1.74 1.89
C LEU A 33 -3.42 -1.36 2.90
N MET A 34 -3.29 -1.75 4.16
CA MET A 34 -4.27 -1.44 5.20
C MET A 34 -4.08 -0.05 5.79
N ARG A 35 -2.95 0.62 5.50
CA ARG A 35 -2.68 1.97 6.01
C ARG A 35 -3.67 3.02 5.47
N PRO A 36 -3.90 4.13 6.21
CA PRO A 36 -4.68 5.24 5.70
C PRO A 36 -4.03 5.86 4.46
N LEU A 37 -4.83 6.15 3.43
CA LEU A 37 -4.34 6.89 2.26
C LEU A 37 -3.82 8.26 2.69
N GLY A 38 -2.73 8.71 2.07
CA GLY A 38 -2.04 9.95 2.44
C GLY A 38 -1.14 9.85 3.69
N SER A 39 -1.16 8.71 4.41
CA SER A 39 -0.19 8.46 5.48
C SER A 39 1.21 8.23 4.92
N LYS A 40 2.23 8.64 5.67
CA LYS A 40 3.65 8.43 5.34
C LYS A 40 4.30 7.51 6.37
N ASN A 41 5.32 6.78 5.93
CA ASN A 41 6.09 5.97 6.87
C ASN A 41 6.81 6.88 7.89
N SER A 42 6.88 6.44 9.14
CA SER A 42 7.64 7.13 10.19
C SER A 42 9.15 7.14 9.93
N ASN A 43 9.66 6.15 9.20
CA ASN A 43 11.04 6.10 8.75
C ASN A 43 11.23 6.97 7.49
N GLU A 44 12.06 8.01 7.59
CA GLU A 44 12.28 8.98 6.51
C GLU A 44 12.78 8.35 5.21
N ARG A 45 13.62 7.30 5.28
CA ARG A 45 14.13 6.60 4.08
C ARG A 45 13.03 5.80 3.40
N ALA A 46 12.19 5.15 4.19
CA ALA A 46 11.02 4.45 3.66
C ALA A 46 10.02 5.44 3.06
N ALA A 47 9.74 6.57 3.73
CA ALA A 47 8.84 7.61 3.22
C ALA A 47 9.36 8.25 1.91
N LEU A 48 10.67 8.47 1.80
CA LEU A 48 11.30 8.92 0.55
C LEU A 48 11.07 7.87 -0.55
N THR A 49 11.23 6.59 -0.24
CA THR A 49 11.04 5.50 -1.20
C THR A 49 9.58 5.35 -1.62
N GLU A 50 8.62 5.49 -0.70
CA GLU A 50 7.18 5.58 -1.00
C GLU A 50 6.92 6.66 -2.07
N LYS A 51 7.46 7.87 -1.86
CA LYS A 51 7.31 8.99 -2.80
C LYS A 51 7.97 8.72 -4.15
N LEU A 52 9.21 8.22 -4.17
CA LEU A 52 9.93 7.93 -5.41
C LEU A 52 9.20 6.87 -6.26
N LEU A 53 8.62 5.85 -5.61
CA LEU A 53 7.82 4.83 -6.28
C LEU A 53 6.50 5.43 -6.81
N GLU A 54 5.84 6.27 -6.04
CA GLU A 54 4.61 6.95 -6.47
C GLU A 54 4.85 7.82 -7.70
N ASP A 55 5.89 8.68 -7.65
CA ASP A 55 6.32 9.52 -8.77
C ASP A 55 6.72 8.68 -9.99
N GLY A 56 7.46 7.58 -9.77
CA GLY A 56 7.90 6.67 -10.81
C GLY A 56 6.73 5.97 -11.52
N ILE A 57 5.76 5.44 -10.76
CA ILE A 57 4.58 4.76 -11.31
C ILE A 57 3.69 5.76 -12.05
N ASN A 58 3.51 6.96 -11.53
CA ASN A 58 2.74 8.00 -12.22
C ASN A 58 3.40 8.44 -13.54
N LYS A 59 4.74 8.48 -13.60
CA LYS A 59 5.49 8.77 -14.84
C LYS A 59 5.34 7.73 -15.94
N ILE A 60 4.95 6.49 -15.61
CA ILE A 60 4.67 5.45 -16.63
C ILE A 60 3.49 5.88 -17.52
N GLY A 61 2.56 6.67 -16.99
CA GLY A 61 1.47 7.24 -17.78
C GLY A 61 0.32 6.27 -18.06
N LEU A 62 0.12 5.23 -17.23
CA LEU A 62 -0.99 4.27 -17.40
C LEU A 62 -2.36 4.92 -17.19
N GLY A 63 -2.47 5.86 -16.25
CA GLY A 63 -3.73 6.51 -15.89
C GLY A 63 -4.79 5.55 -15.30
N PRO A 64 -5.97 6.07 -14.96
CA PRO A 64 -7.10 5.27 -14.47
C PRO A 64 -7.53 4.24 -15.51
N GLN A 65 -7.81 3.00 -15.06
CA GLN A 65 -8.17 1.85 -15.91
C GLN A 65 -7.18 1.53 -17.05
N GLY A 66 -5.99 2.12 -17.06
CA GLY A 66 -5.04 1.96 -18.16
C GLY A 66 -5.36 2.84 -19.36
N MET A 67 -6.26 3.82 -19.24
CA MET A 67 -6.70 4.70 -20.33
C MET A 67 -5.68 5.81 -20.68
N SER A 68 -4.44 5.66 -20.22
CA SER A 68 -3.33 6.61 -20.36
C SER A 68 -3.54 7.92 -19.61
N GLY A 69 -2.45 8.57 -19.20
CA GLY A 69 -2.48 9.87 -18.52
C GLY A 69 -1.93 9.85 -17.10
N ALA A 70 -2.33 10.82 -16.29
CA ALA A 70 -1.83 11.00 -14.93
C ALA A 70 -2.56 10.12 -13.90
N SER A 71 -1.99 9.99 -12.70
CA SER A 71 -2.64 9.30 -11.55
C SER A 71 -2.87 7.80 -11.77
N SER A 72 -1.80 7.07 -12.11
CA SER A 72 -1.78 5.61 -12.20
C SER A 72 -1.87 4.92 -10.84
N VAL A 73 -1.55 5.63 -9.76
CA VAL A 73 -1.48 5.14 -8.39
C VAL A 73 -2.13 6.15 -7.44
N MET A 74 -2.90 5.68 -6.46
CA MET A 74 -3.47 6.48 -5.37
C MET A 74 -2.49 6.67 -4.21
N GLY A 75 -1.56 5.74 -4.05
CA GLY A 75 -0.52 5.82 -3.05
C GLY A 75 0.33 4.56 -2.98
N VAL A 76 1.56 4.74 -2.50
CA VAL A 76 2.48 3.65 -2.19
C VAL A 76 2.77 3.65 -0.69
N HIS A 77 2.66 2.49 -0.06
CA HIS A 77 3.00 2.29 1.34
C HIS A 77 4.05 1.19 1.48
N ILE A 78 5.04 1.44 2.32
CA ILE A 78 6.10 0.49 2.64
C ILE A 78 5.98 0.10 4.11
N GLU A 79 6.01 -1.20 4.38
CA GLU A 79 6.21 -1.78 5.70
C GLU A 79 7.49 -2.63 5.68
N ASN A 80 8.32 -2.50 6.70
CA ASN A 80 9.60 -3.20 6.76
C ASN A 80 9.90 -3.69 8.17
N CYS A 81 10.64 -4.80 8.25
CA CYS A 81 11.18 -5.31 9.50
C CYS A 81 12.70 -5.49 9.42
N ALA A 82 13.31 -5.87 10.56
CA ALA A 82 14.70 -6.27 10.58
C ALA A 82 14.94 -7.49 9.69
N ARG A 83 16.17 -7.61 9.18
CA ARG A 83 16.58 -8.75 8.36
C ARG A 83 18.03 -9.16 8.55
N HIS A 84 18.34 -10.42 8.25
CA HIS A 84 19.74 -10.85 8.17
C HIS A 84 20.45 -10.16 7.00
N PRO A 85 21.70 -9.67 7.16
CA PRO A 85 22.39 -8.93 6.09
C PRO A 85 22.55 -9.70 4.76
N SER A 86 22.65 -11.03 4.82
CA SER A 86 22.84 -11.88 3.63
C SER A 86 21.57 -12.17 2.82
N VAL A 87 20.38 -11.85 3.32
CA VAL A 87 19.11 -12.18 2.63
C VAL A 87 18.20 -10.97 2.67
N ILE A 88 17.51 -10.66 1.58
CA ILE A 88 16.43 -9.68 1.55
C ILE A 88 15.25 -10.27 0.78
N ALA A 89 14.09 -10.30 1.42
CA ALA A 89 12.83 -10.65 0.79
C ALA A 89 12.00 -9.38 0.61
N VAL A 90 11.44 -9.22 -0.58
CA VAL A 90 10.55 -8.11 -0.93
C VAL A 90 9.30 -8.68 -1.57
N ALA A 91 8.14 -8.24 -1.11
CA ALA A 91 6.86 -8.58 -1.70
C ALA A 91 6.10 -7.31 -2.07
N VAL A 92 5.32 -7.38 -3.15
CA VAL A 92 4.49 -6.29 -3.63
C VAL A 92 3.07 -6.80 -3.79
N ASN A 93 2.14 -6.14 -3.10
CA ASN A 93 0.71 -6.37 -3.26
C ASN A 93 0.06 -5.12 -3.83
N VAL A 94 -0.91 -5.33 -4.72
CA VAL A 94 -1.70 -4.24 -5.30
C VAL A 94 -3.15 -4.35 -4.82
N GLY A 95 -3.74 -3.20 -4.48
CA GLY A 95 -5.17 -3.02 -4.30
C GLY A 95 -5.74 -2.29 -5.50
N CYS A 96 -6.90 -2.74 -5.98
CA CYS A 96 -7.63 -1.99 -7.00
C CYS A 96 -8.32 -0.77 -6.41
N TRP A 97 -8.87 0.08 -7.28
CA TRP A 97 -9.65 1.24 -6.86
C TRP A 97 -10.85 0.91 -5.94
N SER A 98 -11.41 -0.31 -6.05
CA SER A 98 -12.46 -0.84 -5.17
C SER A 98 -11.82 -1.44 -3.92
N HIS A 99 -11.08 -0.60 -3.20
CA HIS A 99 -10.32 -0.99 -2.01
C HIS A 99 -11.23 -1.19 -0.81
N ARG A 100 -11.87 -2.36 -0.76
CA ARG A 100 -12.82 -2.76 0.28
C ARG A 100 -12.05 -3.24 1.51
N LYS A 101 -11.97 -2.39 2.54
CA LYS A 101 -11.36 -2.72 3.84
C LYS A 101 -12.09 -2.03 4.98
N GLY A 102 -12.14 -2.67 6.15
CA GLY A 102 -12.58 -2.07 7.41
C GLY A 102 -11.47 -2.16 8.46
N HIS A 103 -11.25 -1.09 9.23
CA HIS A 103 -10.31 -1.10 10.35
C HIS A 103 -10.97 -0.45 11.57
N ILE A 104 -11.13 -1.25 12.62
CA ILE A 104 -11.69 -0.84 13.91
C ILE A 104 -10.63 -1.11 14.96
N VAL A 105 -10.36 -0.14 15.82
CA VAL A 105 -9.46 -0.26 16.97
C VAL A 105 -10.31 -0.22 18.22
N TRP A 106 -10.12 -1.20 19.10
CA TRP A 106 -10.79 -1.28 20.40
C TRP A 106 -9.80 -0.97 21.51
N ASP A 107 -10.23 -0.26 22.54
CA ASP A 107 -9.45 -0.07 23.76
C ASP A 107 -9.83 -1.09 24.85
N ALA A 108 -9.16 -1.01 26.00
CA ALA A 108 -9.40 -1.92 27.13
C ALA A 108 -10.78 -1.74 27.78
N ASP A 109 -11.40 -0.57 27.59
CA ASP A 109 -12.70 -0.20 28.13
C ASP A 109 -13.85 -0.48 27.15
N LEU A 110 -13.56 -1.20 26.05
CA LEU A 110 -14.49 -1.54 24.96
C LEU A 110 -15.02 -0.34 24.17
N ASN A 111 -14.36 0.82 24.23
CA ASN A 111 -14.61 1.86 23.26
C ASN A 111 -13.98 1.46 21.92
N PHE A 112 -14.57 1.93 20.82
CA PHE A 112 -14.09 1.62 19.47
C PHE A 112 -13.87 2.90 18.64
N ASP A 113 -12.88 2.84 17.76
CA ASP A 113 -12.58 3.87 16.77
C ASP A 113 -12.47 3.26 15.37
N VAL A 114 -13.31 3.73 14.44
CA VAL A 114 -13.35 3.27 13.06
C VAL A 114 -12.43 4.13 12.20
N LYS A 115 -11.22 3.63 11.97
CA LYS A 115 -10.18 4.35 11.20
C LYS A 115 -10.45 4.40 9.69
N SER A 116 -11.33 3.56 9.17
CA SER A 116 -11.50 3.37 7.72
C SER A 116 -12.68 4.11 7.09
N HIS A 117 -13.75 4.38 7.84
CA HIS A 117 -15.00 4.95 7.32
C HIS A 117 -15.54 6.01 8.27
N LYS A 118 -16.20 7.03 7.72
CA LYS A 118 -17.02 7.97 8.50
C LYS A 118 -18.43 7.37 8.65
N GLU A 119 -19.15 7.79 9.69
CA GLU A 119 -20.58 7.47 9.88
C GLU A 119 -20.90 5.96 10.06
N PHE A 120 -20.01 5.23 10.74
CA PHE A 120 -20.30 3.88 11.18
C PHE A 120 -21.17 3.92 12.44
N ALA A 121 -22.35 3.29 12.38
CA ALA A 121 -23.20 3.01 13.54
C ALA A 121 -23.28 1.49 13.73
N LEU A 122 -23.10 1.04 14.97
CA LEU A 122 -23.29 -0.35 15.40
C LEU A 122 -24.78 -0.65 15.64
#